data_AF-A0A956C033-F1
#
_entry.id   AF-A0A956C033-F1
#
_cell.length_a   1.000
_cell.length_b   1.000
_cell.length_c   1.000
_cell.angle_alpha   90.00
_cell.angle_beta   90.00
_cell.angle_gamma   90.00
#
_symmetry.space_group_name_H-M   'P 1'
#
loop_
_entity.id
_entity.type
_entity.pdbx_description
1 polymer ?
#
loop_
_entity_poly.entity_id
_entity_poly.type
_entity_poly.pdbx_seq_one_letter_code
_entity_poly.pdbx_strand_id
1 'polypeptide(L)' 'MSLEEALAYLDSAEGDELAAAFALARDRNSLDGAAVGEPDPAEVHHALFLLRRARGLSAPSFDLMRVQLRARAA' A
#
# COMPACT_ATOMS: atom_id res chain seq x y z
N MET A 1 3.32 -2.70 -12.00
CA MET A 1 3.15 -1.30 -11.57
C MET A 1 4.30 -0.48 -12.11
N SER A 2 3.95 0.60 -12.80
CA SER A 2 4.85 1.62 -13.35
C SER A 2 5.16 2.71 -12.30
N LEU A 3 6.12 3.58 -12.60
CA LEU A 3 6.43 4.74 -11.78
C LEU A 3 5.26 5.75 -11.75
N GLU A 4 4.63 5.99 -12.90
CA GLU A 4 3.51 6.94 -13.03
C GLU A 4 2.31 6.51 -12.17
N GLU A 5 1.95 5.23 -12.20
CA GLU A 5 0.90 4.68 -11.31
C GLU A 5 1.27 4.85 -9.84
N ALA A 6 2.53 4.56 -9.46
CA ALA A 6 2.97 4.70 -8.08
C ALA A 6 2.90 6.15 -7.57
N LEU A 7 3.24 7.11 -8.43
CA LEU A 7 3.14 8.54 -8.12
C LEU A 7 1.68 8.97 -8.01
N ALA A 8 0.78 8.50 -8.88
CA ALA A 8 -0.64 8.82 -8.79
C ALA A 8 -1.27 8.37 -7.45
N TYR A 9 -0.93 7.18 -6.95
CA TYR A 9 -1.39 6.73 -5.63
C TYR A 9 -0.82 7.60 -4.50
N LEU A 10 0.44 8.00 -4.58
CA LEU A 10 1.06 8.87 -3.56
C LEU A 10 0.49 10.28 -3.58
N ASP A 11 0.25 10.85 -4.76
CA ASP A 11 -0.37 12.16 -4.91
C ASP A 11 -1.79 12.15 -4.34
N SER A 12 -2.57 11.09 -4.61
CA SER A 12 -3.91 10.91 -4.04
C SER A 12 -3.92 10.73 -2.52
N ALA A 13 -2.79 10.27 -1.96
CA ALA A 13 -2.59 10.05 -0.54
C ALA A 13 -1.83 11.21 0.13
N GLU A 14 -1.65 12.34 -0.55
CA GLU A 14 -0.90 13.50 -0.04
C GLU A 14 0.52 13.16 0.45
N GLY A 15 1.15 12.17 -0.20
CA GLY A 15 2.48 11.67 0.16
C GLY A 15 2.50 10.63 1.29
N ASP A 16 1.36 10.26 1.88
CA ASP A 16 1.28 9.19 2.87
C ASP A 16 1.45 7.81 2.20
N GLU A 17 2.66 7.26 2.27
CA GLU A 17 2.99 5.97 1.65
C GLU A 17 2.13 4.82 2.16
N LEU A 18 1.71 4.83 3.42
CA LEU A 18 0.94 3.74 4.00
C LEU A 18 -0.54 3.85 3.59
N ALA A 19 -1.08 5.06 3.47
CA ALA A 19 -2.41 5.28 2.91
C ALA A 19 -2.45 4.93 1.41
N ALA A 20 -1.42 5.32 0.64
CA ALA A 20 -1.26 4.94 -0.76
C ALA A 20 -1.19 3.41 -0.93
N ALA A 21 -0.43 2.73 -0.07
CA ALA A 21 -0.32 1.27 -0.08
C ALA A 21 -1.67 0.60 0.24
N PHE A 22 -2.41 1.12 1.21
CA PHE A 22 -3.73 0.62 1.55
C PHE A 22 -4.73 0.78 0.40
N ALA A 23 -4.75 1.95 -0.25
CA ALA A 23 -5.59 2.20 -1.41
C ALA A 23 -5.24 1.26 -2.58
N LEU A 24 -3.94 1.12 -2.89
CA LEU A 24 -3.47 0.19 -3.92
C LEU A 24 -3.84 -1.27 -3.62
N ALA A 25 -3.70 -1.71 -2.36
CA ALA A 25 -4.08 -3.07 -1.98
C ALA A 25 -5.58 -3.31 -2.16
N ARG A 26 -6.42 -2.34 -1.77
CA ARG A 26 -7.88 -2.43 -1.94
C ARG A 26 -8.29 -2.50 -3.41
N ASP A 27 -7.68 -1.66 -4.25
CA ASP A 27 -7.98 -1.62 -5.68
C ASP A 27 -7.57 -2.93 -6.36
N ARG A 28 -6.42 -3.50 -5.96
CA ARG A 28 -5.98 -4.82 -6.43
C ARG A 28 -6.95 -5.94 -6.00
N ASN A 29 -7.37 -5.97 -4.74
CA ASN A 29 -8.33 -6.95 -4.25
C ASN A 29 -9.66 -6.87 -5.02
N SER A 30 -10.09 -5.65 -5.35
CA SER A 30 -11.30 -5.39 -6.14
C SER A 30 -11.17 -5.93 -7.57
N LEU A 31 -10.00 -5.76 -8.20
CA LEU A 31 -9.72 -6.28 -9.55
C LEU A 31 -9.58 -7.80 -9.59
N ASP A 32 -9.01 -8.40 -8.54
CA ASP A 32 -8.85 -9.85 -8.41
C ASP A 32 -10.17 -10.57 -8.02
N GLY A 33 -11.26 -9.81 -7.87
CA GLY A 33 -12.58 -10.35 -7.50
C GLY A 33 -12.63 -10.92 -6.07
N ALA A 34 -11.64 -10.56 -5.24
CA ALA A 34 -11.65 -10.89 -3.82
C ALA A 34 -12.80 -10.16 -3.12
N ALA A 35 -13.26 -10.71 -1.99
CA ALA A 35 -14.37 -10.13 -1.23
C ALA A 35 -14.11 -8.65 -0.92
N VAL A 36 -15.17 -7.85 -0.98
CA VAL A 36 -15.16 -6.42 -0.62
C VAL A 36 -14.85 -6.29 0.88
N GLY A 37 -13.57 -6.24 1.21
CA GLY A 37 -13.05 -6.20 2.57
C GLY A 37 -11.83 -5.30 2.66
N GLU A 38 -11.49 -4.90 3.88
CA GLU A 38 -10.26 -4.15 4.12
C GLU A 38 -9.05 -5.05 3.82
N PRO A 39 -8.02 -4.53 3.13
CA PRO A 39 -6.80 -5.28 2.89
C PRO A 39 -6.15 -5.77 4.18
N ASP A 40 -5.66 -6.99 4.17
CA ASP A 40 -4.91 -7.53 5.29
C ASP A 40 -3.49 -6.92 5.36
N PRO A 41 -2.77 -7.05 6.49
CA PRO A 41 -1.43 -6.49 6.61
C PRO A 41 -0.40 -6.99 5.59
N ALA A 42 -0.55 -8.23 5.08
CA ALA A 42 0.34 -8.77 4.06
C ALA A 42 0.06 -8.15 2.70
N GLU A 43 -1.20 -7.92 2.35
CA GLU A 43 -1.62 -7.22 1.14
C GLU A 43 -1.15 -5.77 1.14
N VAL A 44 -1.30 -5.06 2.27
CA VAL A 44 -0.78 -3.68 2.43
C VAL A 44 0.74 -3.65 2.31
N HIS A 45 1.45 -4.61 2.91
CA HIS A 45 2.91 -4.67 2.80
C HIS A 45 3.37 -4.93 1.37
N HIS A 46 2.69 -5.83 0.66
CA HIS A 46 2.99 -6.11 -0.73
C HIS A 46 2.76 -4.86 -1.60
N ALA A 47 1.66 -4.15 -1.40
CA ALA A 47 1.38 -2.89 -2.08
C ALA A 47 2.46 -1.83 -1.77
N LEU A 48 2.86 -1.68 -0.51
CA LEU A 48 3.93 -0.77 -0.11
C LEU A 48 5.27 -1.14 -0.75
N PHE A 49 5.59 -2.44 -0.84
CA PHE A 49 6.77 -2.92 -1.55
C PHE A 49 6.73 -2.53 -3.03
N LEU A 50 5.60 -2.69 -3.70
CA LEU A 50 5.45 -2.29 -5.09
C LEU A 50 5.66 -0.78 -5.27
N LEU A 51 5.07 0.06 -4.39
CA LEU A 51 5.19 1.51 -4.46
C LEU A 51 6.64 1.96 -4.34
N ARG A 52 7.37 1.38 -3.38
CA ARG A 52 8.78 1.68 -3.15
C ARG A 52 9.66 1.16 -4.28
N ARG A 53 9.41 -0.07 -4.77
CA ARG A 53 10.14 -0.66 -5.91
C ARG A 53 10.01 0.19 -7.17
N ALA A 54 8.81 0.67 -7.50
CA ALA A 54 8.57 1.52 -8.67
C ALA A 54 9.34 2.86 -8.59
N ARG A 55 9.60 3.34 -7.38
CA ARG A 55 10.38 4.56 -7.08
C ARG A 55 11.88 4.32 -6.88
N GLY A 56 12.37 3.09 -7.07
CA GLY A 56 13.77 2.73 -6.83
C GLY A 56 14.18 2.75 -5.35
N LEU A 57 13.22 2.71 -4.43
CA LEU A 57 13.44 2.69 -2.99
C LEU A 57 13.59 1.26 -2.47
N SER A 58 14.21 1.13 -1.30
CA SER A 58 14.36 -0.14 -0.59
C SER A 58 13.04 -0.71 -0.09
N ALA A 59 13.00 -2.03 0.08
CA ALA A 59 11.82 -2.74 0.55
C ALA A 59 11.40 -2.26 1.95
N PRO A 60 10.08 -2.15 2.22
CA PRO A 60 9.58 -1.76 3.53
C PRO A 60 9.72 -2.89 4.56
N SER A 61 9.92 -2.52 5.81
CA SER A 61 9.87 -3.46 6.94
C SER A 61 8.42 -3.84 7.24
N PHE A 62 8.14 -5.14 7.28
CA PHE A 62 6.81 -5.68 7.59
C PHE A 62 6.39 -5.35 9.02
N ASP A 63 7.29 -5.57 9.99
CA ASP A 63 6.98 -5.35 11.41
C ASP A 63 6.71 -3.87 11.71
N LEU A 64 7.52 -2.98 11.14
CA LEU A 64 7.32 -1.53 11.31
C LEU A 64 5.98 -1.09 10.71
N MET A 65 5.65 -1.56 9.51
CA MET A 65 4.38 -1.25 8.85
C MET A 65 3.19 -1.75 9.69
N ARG A 66 3.27 -2.94 10.29
CA ARG A 66 2.21 -3.47 11.16
C ARG A 66 1.98 -2.61 12.40
N VAL A 67 3.04 -2.09 13.01
CA VAL A 67 2.91 -1.16 14.16
C VAL A 67 2.21 0.12 13.72
N GLN A 68 2.60 0.69 12.57
CA GLN A 68 1.98 1.91 12.04
C GLN A 68 0.50 1.71 11.69
N LEU A 69 0.12 0.58 11.09
CA LEU A 69 -1.29 0.26 10.82
C LEU A 69 -2.10 0.16 12.11
N ARG A 70 -1.59 -0.54 13.12
CA ARG A 70 -2.27 -0.66 14.43
C ARG A 70 -2.47 0.68 15.11
N ALA A 71 -1.48 1.57 15.02
CA ALA A 71 -1.56 2.91 15.59
C ALA A 71 -2.61 3.80 14.89
N ARG A 72 -2.92 3.55 13.61
CA ARG A 72 -3.96 4.29 12.85
C ARG A 72 -5.38 3.77 13.09
N ALA A 73 -5.52 2.54 13.59
CA ALA A 73 -6.81 1.92 13.87
C ALA A 73 -7.30 2.13 15.31
N ALA A 74 -6.48 2.74 16.17
CA ALA A 74 -6.75 3.04 17.58
C ALA A 74 -7.17 4.50 17.76
#